data_AF-A0A2K8X3S6-F1
#
_entry.id   AF-A0A2K8X3S6-F1
#
_cell.length_a   1.000
_cell.length_b   1.000
_cell.length_c   1.000
_cell.angle_alpha   90.00
_cell.angle_beta   90.00
_cell.angle_gamma   90.00
#
_symmetry.space_group_name_H-M   'P 1'
#
loop_
_entity.id
_entity.type
_entity.pdbx_description
1 polymer ?
#
loop_
_entity_poly.entity_id
_entity_poly.type
_entity_poly.pdbx_seq_one_letter_code
_entity_poly.pdbx_strand_id
1 'polypeptide(L)'
;MKKALQYLLFILLSTILSVFLFYLYVEDNTFEVFGMFYIAPPAGILTGVIFLLVNHFLLKKHQSKTTFYLIRVLLFILIYATVCSIMLFGGDIIYSLTS
;
A
#
# COMPACT_ATOMS: atom_id res chain seq x y z
N MET A 1 14.26 20.54 -1.95
CA MET A 1 13.86 19.72 -3.11
C MET A 1 14.26 18.24 -3.02
N LYS A 2 15.49 17.88 -2.59
CA LYS A 2 15.93 16.46 -2.54
C LYS A 2 15.00 15.49 -1.78
N LYS A 3 14.47 15.89 -0.61
CA LYS A 3 13.57 15.04 0.20
C LYS A 3 12.19 14.80 -0.44
N ALA A 4 11.61 15.83 -1.06
CA ALA A 4 10.32 15.70 -1.74
C ALA A 4 10.40 14.72 -2.92
N LEU A 5 11.49 14.79 -3.68
CA LEU A 5 11.75 13.83 -4.76
C LEU A 5 11.89 12.39 -4.23
N GLN A 6 12.55 12.19 -3.09
CA GLN A 6 12.65 10.88 -2.46
C GLN A 6 11.28 10.32 -2.04
N TYR A 7 10.40 11.18 -1.51
CA TYR A 7 9.04 10.78 -1.14
C TYR A 7 8.19 10.44 -2.37
N LEU A 8 8.29 11.23 -3.44
CA LEU A 8 7.61 10.94 -4.70
C LEU A 8 8.09 9.62 -5.31
N LEU A 9 9.40 9.38 -5.33
CA LEU A 9 9.97 8.12 -5.81
C LEU A 9 9.51 6.93 -4.97
N PHE A 10 9.42 7.10 -3.65
CA PHE A 10 8.90 6.05 -2.77
C PHE A 10 7.43 5.71 -3.08
N ILE A 11 6.59 6.73 -3.26
CA ILE A 11 5.18 6.53 -3.66
C ILE A 11 5.11 5.82 -5.01
N LEU A 12 5.90 6.27 -6.00
CA LEU A 12 5.94 5.63 -7.32
C LEU A 12 6.34 4.15 -7.23
N LEU A 13 7.38 3.83 -6.45
CA LEU A 13 7.82 2.45 -6.24
C LEU A 13 6.75 1.61 -5.54
N SER A 14 6.04 2.17 -4.56
CA SER A 14 4.91 1.53 -3.90
C SER A 14 3.79 1.23 -4.89
N THR A 15 3.48 2.16 -5.79
CA THR A 15 2.51 1.96 -6.87
C THR A 15 2.93 0.86 -7.82
N ILE A 16 4.17 0.87 -8.30
CA ILE A 16 4.70 -0.17 -9.20
C ILE A 16 4.66 -1.55 -8.53
N LEU A 17 5.09 -1.63 -7.27
CA LEU A 17 5.02 -2.88 -6.50
C LEU A 17 3.59 -3.38 -6.38
N SER A 18 2.63 -2.50 -6.08
CA SER A 18 1.22 -2.87 -5.98
C SER A 18 0.68 -3.41 -7.30
N VAL A 19 0.95 -2.73 -8.41
CA VAL A 19 0.54 -3.19 -9.75
C VAL A 19 1.16 -4.55 -10.07
N PHE A 20 2.45 -4.73 -9.75
CA PHE A 20 3.14 -6.00 -9.95
C PHE A 20 2.52 -7.15 -9.13
N LEU A 21 2.20 -6.92 -7.85
CA LEU A 21 1.59 -7.93 -7.00
C LEU A 21 0.18 -8.32 -7.47
N PHE A 22 -0.63 -7.34 -7.90
CA PHE A 22 -1.94 -7.62 -8.48
C PHE A 22 -1.82 -8.33 -9.83
N TYR A 23 -0.84 -7.97 -10.67
CA TYR A 23 -0.57 -8.66 -11.92
C TYR A 23 -0.23 -10.14 -11.69
N LEU A 24 0.56 -10.46 -10.66
CA LEU A 24 0.84 -11.86 -10.28
C LEU A 24 -0.39 -12.60 -9.75
N TYR A 25 -1.41 -11.88 -9.27
CA TYR A 25 -2.63 -12.47 -8.72
C TYR A 25 -3.68 -12.79 -9.80
N VAL A 26 -3.65 -12.11 -10.95
CA VAL A 26 -4.63 -12.35 -12.02
C VAL A 26 -4.19 -13.52 -12.88
N GLU A 27 -4.76 -14.71 -12.64
CA GLU A 27 -4.63 -15.85 -13.55
C GLU A 27 -5.53 -15.63 -14.79
N ASP A 28 -4.94 -15.55 -15.98
CA ASP A 28 -5.46 -15.67 -17.37
C ASP A 28 -6.80 -14.99 -17.78
N ASN A 29 -7.55 -14.35 -16.88
CA ASN A 29 -8.84 -13.72 -17.15
C ASN A 29 -8.69 -12.22 -17.40
N THR A 30 -8.68 -11.84 -18.68
CA THR A 30 -8.53 -10.44 -19.14
C THR A 30 -9.58 -9.46 -18.59
N PHE A 31 -10.79 -9.91 -18.22
CA PHE A 31 -11.81 -9.06 -17.59
C PHE A 31 -11.45 -8.67 -16.15
N GLU A 32 -10.83 -9.57 -15.38
CA GLU A 32 -10.37 -9.27 -14.02
C GLU A 32 -9.14 -8.34 -14.04
N VAL A 33 -8.30 -8.44 -15.08
CA VAL A 33 -7.14 -7.55 -15.29
C VAL A 33 -7.57 -6.08 -15.33
N PHE A 34 -8.65 -5.74 -16.05
CA PHE A 34 -9.14 -4.35 -16.13
C PHE A 34 -9.71 -3.84 -14.80
N GLY A 35 -10.44 -4.67 -14.06
CA GLY A 35 -10.93 -4.33 -12.72
C GLY A 35 -9.77 -4.05 -11.74
N MET A 36 -8.70 -4.84 -11.83
CA MET A 36 -7.53 -4.70 -10.95
C MET A 36 -6.67 -3.47 -11.28
N PHE A 37 -6.70 -2.94 -12.51
CA PHE A 37 -6.09 -1.64 -12.83
C PHE A 37 -6.75 -0.46 -12.10
N TYR A 38 -8.01 -0.58 -11.68
CA TYR A 38 -8.67 0.46 -10.87
C TYR A 38 -8.33 0.36 -9.39
N ILE A 39 -7.86 -0.80 -8.92
CA ILE A 39 -7.59 -1.05 -7.49
C ILE A 39 -6.09 -0.95 -7.17
N ALA A 40 -5.24 -1.55 -8.00
CA ALA A 40 -3.82 -1.68 -7.70
C ALA A 40 -3.08 -0.33 -7.64
N PRO A 41 -3.24 0.61 -8.59
CA PRO A 41 -2.55 1.89 -8.50
C PRO A 41 -2.99 2.72 -7.27
N PRO A 42 -4.30 2.89 -6.98
CA PRO A 42 -4.71 3.60 -5.75
C PRO A 42 -4.25 2.90 -4.47
N ALA A 43 -4.28 1.56 -4.40
CA ALA A 43 -3.80 0.82 -3.23
C ALA A 43 -2.32 1.11 -2.95
N GLY A 44 -1.47 1.06 -3.99
CA GLY A 44 -0.05 1.38 -3.87
C GLY A 44 0.22 2.85 -3.50
N ILE A 45 -0.54 3.79 -4.06
CA ILE A 45 -0.42 5.22 -3.73
C ILE A 45 -0.79 5.47 -2.26
N LEU A 46 -1.96 4.99 -1.83
CA LEU A 46 -2.47 5.17 -0.47
C LEU A 46 -1.52 4.53 0.55
N THR A 47 -1.04 3.33 0.27
CA THR A 47 -0.04 2.65 1.11
C THR A 47 1.21 3.50 1.27
N GLY A 48 1.77 3.99 0.16
CA GLY A 48 2.98 4.81 0.17
C GLY A 48 2.80 6.10 0.98
N VAL A 49 1.67 6.79 0.80
CA VAL A 49 1.35 8.03 1.52
C VAL A 49 1.16 7.77 3.01
N ILE A 50 0.33 6.81 3.40
CA ILE A 50 0.06 6.48 4.81
C ILE A 50 1.35 6.04 5.48
N PHE A 51 2.14 5.19 4.84
CA PHE A 51 3.42 4.76 5.37
C PHE A 51 4.35 5.95 5.63
N LEU A 52 4.50 6.87 4.67
CA LEU A 52 5.35 8.05 4.85
C LEU A 52 4.87 8.93 6.02
N LEU A 53 3.57 9.12 6.17
CA LEU A 53 2.99 9.89 7.28
C LEU A 53 3.28 9.22 8.63
N VAL A 54 2.94 7.93 8.78
CA VAL A 54 3.19 7.17 10.01
C VAL A 54 4.68 7.13 10.33
N ASN A 55 5.50 6.90 9.32
CA ASN A 55 6.94 6.83 9.45
C ASN A 55 7.59 8.16 9.83
N HIS A 56 6.99 9.29 9.44
CA HIS A 56 7.46 10.62 9.80
C HIS A 56 7.06 11.01 11.22
N PHE A 57 5.80 10.75 11.62
CA PHE A 57 5.25 11.25 12.89
C PHE A 57 5.35 10.26 14.06
N LEU A 58 5.22 8.95 13.81
CA LEU A 58 5.04 7.94 14.86
C LEU A 58 6.31 7.11 15.13
N LEU A 59 7.15 6.87 14.13
CA LEU A 59 8.33 6.02 14.27
C LEU A 59 9.57 6.78 14.77
N LYS A 60 9.88 6.62 16.06
CA LYS A 60 11.12 7.11 16.66
C LYS A 60 12.30 6.20 16.35
N LYS A 61 13.51 6.76 16.40
CA LYS A 61 14.76 6.02 16.16
C LYS A 61 15.01 5.02 17.31
N HIS A 62 15.16 3.73 17.00
CA HIS A 62 15.50 2.69 17.97
C HIS A 62 17.02 2.53 18.13
N GLN A 63 17.45 1.96 19.26
CA GLN A 63 18.87 1.68 19.55
C GLN A 63 19.49 0.66 18.58
N SER A 64 18.74 -0.37 18.18
CA SER A 64 19.19 -1.34 17.18
C SER A 64 18.77 -0.94 15.77
N LYS A 65 19.76 -0.83 14.86
CA LYS A 65 19.52 -0.55 13.43
C LYS A 65 18.66 -1.64 12.79
N THR A 66 18.92 -2.91 13.11
CA THR A 66 18.19 -4.05 12.54
C THR A 66 16.71 -4.00 12.93
N THR A 67 16.42 -3.79 14.21
CA THR A 67 15.04 -3.68 14.72
C THR A 67 14.30 -2.51 14.09
N PHE A 68 14.99 -1.38 13.91
CA PHE A 68 14.41 -0.18 13.28
C PHE A 68 13.96 -0.42 11.84
N TYR A 69 14.77 -1.07 11.00
CA TYR A 69 14.38 -1.38 9.62
C TYR A 69 13.30 -2.46 9.56
N LEU A 70 13.39 -3.49 10.40
CA LEU A 70 12.42 -4.58 10.44
C LEU A 70 11.01 -4.07 10.80
N ILE A 71 10.89 -3.19 11.80
CA ILE A 71 9.60 -2.57 12.17
C ILE A 71 9.02 -1.79 10.99
N ARG A 72 9.85 -1.06 10.23
CA ARG A 72 9.39 -0.30 9.05
C ARG A 72 8.86 -1.20 7.94
N VAL A 73 9.55 -2.31 7.67
CA VAL A 73 9.10 -3.29 6.67
C VAL A 73 7.77 -3.90 7.11
N LEU A 74 7.65 -4.35 8.37
CA LEU A 74 6.41 -4.91 8.90
C LEU A 74 5.26 -3.90 8.86
N LEU A 75 5.53 -2.63 9.21
CA LEU A 75 4.54 -1.58 9.14
C LEU A 75 4.07 -1.34 7.70
N PHE A 76 4.99 -1.31 6.72
CA PHE A 76 4.62 -1.16 5.32
C PHE A 76 3.71 -2.30 4.86
N ILE A 77 4.08 -3.55 5.18
CA ILE A 77 3.28 -4.74 4.85
C ILE A 77 1.89 -4.66 5.50
N LEU A 78 1.82 -4.27 6.77
CA LEU A 78 0.55 -4.14 7.49
C LEU A 78 -0.36 -3.07 6.86
N ILE A 79 0.18 -1.91 6.52
CA ILE A 79 -0.57 -0.84 5.85
C ILE A 79 -1.05 -1.32 4.49
N TYR A 80 -0.19 -1.96 3.70
CA TYR A 80 -0.54 -2.47 2.38
C TYR A 80 -1.68 -3.47 2.45
N ALA A 81 -1.58 -4.47 3.33
CA ALA A 81 -2.63 -5.45 3.54
C ALA A 81 -3.95 -4.79 3.96
N THR A 82 -3.91 -3.84 4.89
CA THR A 82 -5.10 -3.11 5.35
C THR A 82 -5.75 -2.33 4.22
N VAL A 83 -4.97 -1.58 3.43
CA VAL A 83 -5.47 -0.80 2.29
C VAL A 83 -6.10 -1.73 1.24
N CYS A 84 -5.44 -2.84 0.88
CA CYS A 84 -5.98 -3.82 -0.05
C CYS A 84 -7.28 -4.43 0.47
N SER A 85 -7.35 -4.83 1.75
CA SER A 85 -8.57 -5.37 2.35
C SER A 85 -9.73 -4.37 2.32
N ILE A 86 -9.47 -3.10 2.64
CA ILE A 86 -10.51 -2.06 2.57
C ILE A 86 -10.96 -1.85 1.13
N MET A 87 -10.05 -1.83 0.16
CA MET A 87 -10.43 -1.61 -1.24
C MET A 87 -11.17 -2.78 -1.87
N LEU A 88 -10.83 -4.02 -1.49
CA LEU A 88 -11.47 -5.23 -2.02
C LEU A 88 -12.83 -5.51 -1.36
N PHE A 89 -12.93 -5.34 -0.04
CA PHE A 89 -14.11 -5.74 0.73
C PHE A 89 -14.90 -4.58 1.32
N GLY A 90 -14.38 -3.35 1.27
CA GLY A 90 -15.02 -2.20 1.90
C GLY A 90 -16.38 -1.84 1.29
N GLY A 91 -16.56 -2.07 -0.01
CA GLY A 91 -17.87 -1.90 -0.66
C GLY A 91 -18.94 -2.82 -0.08
N ASP A 92 -18.61 -4.10 0.12
CA ASP A 92 -19.52 -5.11 0.68
C ASP A 92 -19.84 -4.83 2.15
N ILE A 93 -18.84 -4.39 2.93
CA ILE A 93 -19.03 -4.00 4.33
C ILE A 93 -19.99 -2.81 4.44
N ILE A 94 -19.83 -1.78 3.59
CA ILE A 94 -20.73 -0.62 3.61
C ILE A 94 -22.14 -1.05 3.21
N TYR A 95 -22.27 -1.81 2.11
CA TYR A 95 -23.56 -2.27 1.61
C TYR A 95 -24.33 -3.08 2.67
N SER A 96 -23.67 -4.06 3.31
CA SER A 96 -24.27 -4.88 4.37
C SER A 96 -24.66 -4.10 5.64
N LEU A 97 -24.04 -2.95 5.92
CA LEU A 97 -24.41 -2.08 7.03
C LEU A 97 -25.55 -1.11 6.69
N THR A 98 -25.84 -0.91 5.39
CA THR A 98 -26.90 0.01 4.93
C THR A 98 -28.16 -0.70 4.44
N SER A 99 -28.11 -2.02 4.20
CA SER A 99 -29.25 -2.89 3.86
C SER A 99 -29.92 -3.46 5.10
#